data_AF-A0A0F9T472-F1
#
_entry.id   AF-A0A0F9T472-F1
#
_cell.length_a   1.000
_cell.length_b   1.000
_cell.length_c   1.000
_cell.angle_alpha   90.00
_cell.angle_beta   90.00
_cell.angle_gamma   90.00
#
_symmetry.space_group_name_H-M   'P 1'
#
loop_
_entity.id
_entity.type
_entity.pdbx_description
1 polymer ?
#
loop_
_entity_poly.entity_id
_entity_poly.type
_entity_poly.pdbx_seq_one_letter_code
_entity_poly.pdbx_strand_id
1 'polypeptide(L)' 'MVTADELLRRSSRAICGALEREVVVRPKNIAAAKAALRKRGLRIVGTSEEKDRIWFVSRGGGLL' A
#
# COMPACT_ATOMS: atom_id res chain seq x y z
N MET A 1 2.70 4.72 15.33
CA MET A 1 3.70 3.96 14.53
C MET A 1 2.97 3.43 13.31
N VAL A 2 3.50 3.63 12.09
CA VAL A 2 2.82 3.15 10.87
C VAL A 2 2.97 1.64 10.78
N THR A 3 1.86 0.90 10.72
CA THR A 3 1.87 -0.58 10.63
C THR A 3 1.20 -1.05 9.33
N ALA A 4 1.59 -2.23 8.85
CA ALA A 4 1.00 -2.79 7.63
C ALA A 4 -0.49 -3.09 7.80
N ASP A 5 -0.91 -3.60 8.96
CA ASP A 5 -2.32 -3.88 9.26
C ASP A 5 -3.21 -2.63 9.30
N GLU A 6 -2.68 -1.50 9.78
CA GLU A 6 -3.39 -0.22 9.72
C GLU A 6 -3.54 0.25 8.26
N LEU A 7 -2.48 0.15 7.47
CA LEU A 7 -2.48 0.52 6.05
C LEU A 7 -3.43 -0.37 5.24
N LEU A 8 -3.46 -1.68 5.51
CA LEU A 8 -4.36 -2.62 4.85
C LEU A 8 -5.82 -2.32 5.18
N ARG A 9 -6.15 -2.07 6.46
CA ARG A 9 -7.52 -1.68 6.88
C ARG A 9 -8.01 -0.40 6.21
N ARG A 10 -7.10 0.54 5.94
CA ARG A 10 -7.41 1.83 5.29
C ARG A 10 -7.26 1.79 3.77
N SER A 11 -6.84 0.67 3.20
CA SER A 11 -6.60 0.56 1.77
C SER A 11 -7.87 0.22 1.00
N SER A 12 -7.99 0.77 -0.20
CA SER A 12 -9.10 0.58 -1.12
C SER A 12 -8.65 -0.22 -2.34
N ARG A 13 -9.58 -0.79 -3.10
CA ARG A 13 -9.25 -1.40 -4.40
C ARG A 13 -8.85 -0.30 -5.38
N ALA A 14 -7.73 -0.46 -6.07
CA ALA A 14 -7.33 0.45 -7.13
C ALA A 14 -8.18 0.17 -8.39
N ILE A 15 -8.44 1.22 -9.17
CA ILE A 15 -9.30 1.16 -10.35
C ILE A 15 -8.58 0.47 -11.53
N CYS A 16 -7.24 0.53 -11.56
CA CYS A 16 -6.41 0.10 -12.69
C CYS A 16 -5.94 -1.37 -12.67
N GLY A 17 -6.18 -2.13 -11.59
CA GLY A 17 -5.74 -3.54 -11.53
C GLY A 17 -6.62 -4.39 -10.61
N ALA A 18 -7.01 -5.58 -11.08
CA ALA A 18 -7.96 -6.46 -10.38
C ALA A 18 -7.54 -6.82 -8.94
N LEU A 19 -6.23 -6.79 -8.67
CA LEU A 19 -5.56 -7.19 -7.42
C LEU A 19 -4.79 -6.05 -6.75
N GLU A 20 -4.82 -4.86 -7.35
CA GLU A 20 -4.13 -3.69 -6.84
C GLU A 20 -4.95 -3.02 -5.74
N ARG A 21 -4.25 -2.63 -4.67
CA ARG A 21 -4.82 -1.83 -3.58
C ARG A 21 -4.10 -0.51 -3.49
N GLU A 22 -4.81 0.54 -3.12
CA GLU A 22 -4.25 1.86 -2.86
C GLU A 22 -4.47 2.27 -1.41
N VAL A 23 -3.52 3.00 -0.84
CA VAL A 23 -3.66 3.60 0.49
C VAL A 23 -3.12 5.03 0.48
N VAL A 24 -3.85 5.94 1.12
CA VAL A 24 -3.42 7.33 1.32
C VAL A 24 -2.63 7.46 2.62
N VAL A 25 -1.42 7.99 2.53
CA VAL A 25 -0.44 8.10 3.61
C VAL A 25 0.18 9.49 3.56
N ARG A 26 0.18 10.22 4.69
CA ARG A 26 0.82 11.54 4.78
C ARG A 26 2.27 11.49 4.27
N PRO A 27 2.81 12.59 3.69
CA PRO A 27 4.11 12.55 3.00
C PRO A 27 5.23 12.09 3.93
N LYS A 28 5.24 12.61 5.17
CA LYS A 28 6.20 12.26 6.23
C LYS A 28 6.23 10.77 6.61
N ASN A 29 5.19 10.02 6.25
CA ASN A 29 5.02 8.61 6.60
C ASN A 29 5.21 7.68 5.40
N ILE A 30 5.44 8.18 4.18
CA ILE A 30 5.57 7.36 2.97
C ILE A 30 6.69 6.32 3.13
N ALA A 31 7.87 6.73 3.61
CA ALA A 31 9.00 5.82 3.81
C ALA A 31 8.67 4.68 4.81
N ALA A 32 8.07 5.04 5.95
CA ALA A 32 7.66 4.09 6.97
C ALA A 32 6.57 3.13 6.47
N ALA A 33 5.60 3.64 5.69
CA ALA A 33 4.56 2.84 5.08
C ALA A 33 5.12 1.87 4.04
N LYS A 34 6.03 2.34 3.17
CA LYS A 34 6.72 1.48 2.20
C LYS A 34 7.46 0.33 2.92
N ALA A 35 8.17 0.63 4.00
CA ALA A 35 8.89 -0.37 4.79
C ALA A 35 7.92 -1.38 5.44
N ALA A 36 6.81 -0.90 6.04
CA ALA A 36 5.81 -1.76 6.66
C ALA A 36 5.15 -2.70 5.65
N LEU A 37 4.74 -2.20 4.48
CA LEU A 37 4.14 -3.00 3.42
C LEU A 37 5.11 -4.07 2.91
N ARG A 38 6.37 -3.72 2.65
CA ARG A 38 7.40 -4.68 2.23
C ARG A 38 7.69 -5.75 3.28
N LYS A 39 7.79 -5.36 4.55
CA LYS A 39 8.00 -6.29 5.68
C LYS A 39 6.86 -7.31 5.80
N ARG A 40 5.64 -6.91 5.43
CA ARG A 40 4.46 -7.79 5.40
C ARG A 40 4.40 -8.70 4.17
N GLY A 41 5.35 -8.58 3.24
CA GLY A 41 5.38 -9.37 2.00
C GLY A 41 4.57 -8.76 0.85
N LEU A 42 4.08 -7.52 0.99
CA LEU A 42 3.36 -6.82 -0.06
C LEU A 42 4.35 -6.19 -1.05
N ARG A 43 4.01 -6.25 -2.34
CA ARG A 43 4.80 -5.62 -3.41
C ARG A 43 4.19 -4.26 -3.71
N ILE A 44 5.00 -3.21 -3.61
CA ILE A 44 4.62 -1.86 -4.04
C ILE A 44 4.75 -1.80 -5.56
N VAL A 45 3.69 -1.36 -6.23
CA VAL A 45 3.63 -1.23 -7.70
C VAL A 45 3.79 0.21 -8.16
N GLY A 46 3.48 1.18 -7.29
CA GLY A 46 3.70 2.60 -7.57
C GLY A 46 3.51 3.45 -6.33
N THR A 47 4.00 4.68 -6.39
CA THR A 47 3.72 5.72 -5.40
C THR A 47 3.56 7.07 -6.06
N SER A 48 2.64 7.90 -5.55
CA SER A 48 2.49 9.30 -5.93
C SER A 48 2.72 10.14 -4.69
N GLU A 49 3.79 10.94 -4.72
CA GLU A 49 4.12 11.86 -3.62
C GLU A 49 3.20 13.08 -3.61
N GLU A 50 2.74 13.54 -4.78
CA GLU A 50 1.77 14.64 -4.90
C GLU A 50 0.40 14.28 -4.34
N LYS A 51 -0.01 13.01 -4.46
CA LYS A 51 -1.33 12.53 -4.00
C LYS A 51 -1.26 11.75 -2.71
N ASP A 52 -0.09 11.65 -2.09
CA ASP A 52 0.10 10.89 -0.86
C ASP A 52 -0.36 9.42 -0.97
N ARG A 53 -0.20 8.80 -2.15
CA ARG A 53 -0.75 7.46 -2.45
C ARG A 53 0.34 6.42 -2.62
N ILE A 54 0.05 5.22 -2.12
CA ILE A 54 0.85 4.01 -2.36
C ILE A 54 -0.06 2.94 -2.96
N TRP A 55 0.34 2.41 -4.11
CA TRP A 55 -0.29 1.25 -4.74
C TRP A 55 0.52 -0.01 -4.45
N PHE A 56 -0.14 -1.09 -4.08
CA PHE A 56 0.51 -2.35 -3.74
C PHE A 56 -0.37 -3.56 -4.05
N VAL A 57 0.27 -4.73 -4.15
CA VAL A 57 -0.37 -6.03 -4.36
C VAL A 57 0.17 -7.03 -3.34
N SER A 58 -0.63 -8.03 -2.97
CA SER A 58 -0.13 -9.19 -2.22
C SER A 58 0.75 -10.07 -3.12
N ARG A 59 1.94 -10.48 -2.64
CA ARG A 59 2.70 -11.56 -3.29
C ARG A 59 1.85 -12.83 -3.22
N GLY A 60 1.24 -13.22 -4.34
CA GLY A 60 0.35 -14.37 -4.43
C GLY A 60 -0.89 -14.15 -5.28
N GLY A 61 -1.23 -12.92 -5.63
CA GLY A 61 -2.29 -12.61 -6.61
C GLY A 61 -3.71 -13.10 -6.28
N GLY A 62 -3.96 -13.60 -5.08
CA GLY A 62 -5.27 -14.11 -4.69
C GLY A 62 -5.50 -13.95 -3.20
N LEU A 63 -6.65 -13.37 -2.87
CA LEU A 63 -7.36 -13.48 -1.59
C LEU A 63 -6.52 -13.20 -0.32
N LEU A 64 -6.54 -11.93 0.10
CA LEU A 64 -6.57 -11.59 1.53
C LEU A 64 -8.03 -11.53 1.97
#